data_AF-A0A1E4NVJ1-F1
#
_entry.id   AF-A0A1E4NVJ1-F1
#
_cell.length_a   1.000
_cell.length_b   1.000
_cell.length_c   1.000
_cell.angle_alpha   90.00
_cell.angle_beta   90.00
_cell.angle_gamma   90.00
#
_symmetry.space_group_name_H-M   'P 1'
#
loop_
_entity.id
_entity.type
_entity.pdbx_description
1 polymer ?
#
loop_
_entity_poly.entity_id
_entity_poly.type
_entity_poly.pdbx_seq_one_letter_code
_entity_poly.pdbx_strand_id
1 'polypeptide(L)'
;MKPLMALAAMALSMTETSGAAEAELKIARAGARPVSAAPAENFTGTVKVEMLYTPAGSERASAGTVSFSPGARTVWHSHPLGQTLVVTAGIGRVQRWGGPVEQIRVGDVVHIPAHVKHWHGAAADSAMTHIAITEAQGGKSAEWMEQVSEAQYGAATAPVPATASAPATQGQQLFGDIAPKFAQLTDEVLFGDVWALPGLSPRDRSLVTVSALIAMNRPDQLRGHLARARQNGLTDAELIEATTHLAFYTGWPNAVTAIGVAREVLKQPRP
;
A
#
# COMPACT_ATOMS: atom_id res chain seq x y z
N MET A 1 76.95 -22.04 37.22
CA MET A 1 77.01 -20.75 37.95
C MET A 1 77.98 -19.79 37.24
N LYS A 2 77.43 -18.83 36.49
CA LYS A 2 77.94 -17.49 36.08
C LYS A 2 76.95 -16.92 35.02
N PRO A 3 76.83 -15.58 34.84
CA PRO A 3 75.54 -14.90 35.01
C PRO A 3 75.00 -14.15 33.77
N LEU A 4 73.78 -13.60 33.94
CA LEU A 4 73.16 -12.40 33.31
C LEU A 4 73.36 -12.12 31.81
N MET A 5 72.24 -12.04 31.08
CA MET A 5 71.88 -10.78 30.40
C MET A 5 70.37 -10.73 30.11
N ALA A 6 69.72 -9.69 30.65
CA ALA A 6 68.36 -9.32 30.34
C ALA A 6 68.30 -8.65 28.97
N LEU A 7 67.29 -8.98 28.17
CA LEU A 7 66.88 -8.15 27.04
C LEU A 7 65.36 -7.96 27.13
N ALA A 8 64.97 -6.78 27.60
CA ALA A 8 63.59 -6.32 27.57
C ALA A 8 63.23 -5.99 26.11
N ALA A 9 62.34 -6.77 25.51
CA ALA A 9 61.68 -6.40 24.26
C ALA A 9 60.35 -5.70 24.62
N MET A 10 60.35 -4.37 24.55
CA MET A 10 59.11 -3.58 24.49
C MET A 10 58.41 -3.89 23.17
N ALA A 11 57.35 -4.69 23.21
CA ALA A 11 56.41 -4.80 22.10
C ALA A 11 55.54 -3.53 22.11
N LEU A 12 55.76 -2.66 21.13
CA LEU A 12 54.92 -1.50 20.86
C LEU A 12 53.51 -2.00 20.51
N SER A 13 52.55 -1.74 21.39
CA SER A 13 51.13 -1.96 21.10
C SER A 13 50.72 -1.01 19.99
N MET A 14 50.57 -1.53 18.77
CA MET A 14 49.92 -0.82 17.67
C MET A 14 48.44 -0.77 17.99
N THR A 15 47.98 0.31 18.63
CA THR A 15 46.55 0.62 18.69
C THR A 15 46.11 0.97 17.27
N GLU A 16 45.56 -0.01 16.57
CA GLU A 16 44.76 0.21 15.37
C GLU A 16 43.58 1.11 15.77
N THR A 17 43.72 2.39 15.45
CA THR A 17 42.61 3.33 15.45
C THR A 17 41.76 2.98 14.24
N SER A 18 40.75 2.14 14.44
CA SER A 18 39.69 1.98 13.44
C SER A 18 38.91 3.29 13.39
N GLY A 19 39.36 4.19 12.50
CA GLY A 19 38.56 5.31 12.08
C GLY A 19 37.32 4.75 11.40
N ALA A 20 36.20 4.67 12.13
CA ALA A 20 34.90 4.50 11.51
C ALA A 20 34.70 5.71 10.60
N ALA A 21 34.85 5.52 9.29
CA ALA A 21 34.47 6.54 8.31
C ALA A 21 33.03 6.95 8.59
N GLU A 22 32.78 8.26 8.69
CA GLU A 22 31.42 8.78 8.89
C GLU A 22 30.52 8.22 7.78
N ALA A 23 29.50 7.46 8.18
CA ALA A 23 28.60 6.81 7.25
C ALA A 23 27.71 7.88 6.57
N GLU A 24 28.07 8.27 5.35
CA GLU A 24 27.28 9.21 4.56
C GLU A 24 25.92 8.61 4.15
N LEU A 25 24.88 9.46 4.18
CA LEU A 25 23.56 9.11 3.66
C LEU A 25 23.61 8.97 2.13
N LYS A 26 23.25 7.78 1.63
CA LYS A 26 23.11 7.52 0.20
C LYS A 26 21.65 7.72 -0.24
N ILE A 27 21.42 8.67 -1.14
CA ILE A 27 20.08 8.91 -1.71
C ILE A 27 20.05 8.46 -3.17
N ALA A 28 19.34 7.37 -3.45
CA ALA A 28 19.01 6.97 -4.81
C ALA A 28 17.80 7.82 -5.31
N ARG A 29 18.08 8.87 -6.08
CA ARG A 29 17.06 9.82 -6.54
C ARG A 29 16.09 9.17 -7.53
N ALA A 30 14.80 9.49 -7.40
CA ALA A 30 13.77 9.07 -8.35
C ALA A 30 14.10 9.60 -9.77
N GLY A 31 13.80 8.79 -10.79
CA GLY A 31 14.08 9.12 -12.19
C GLY A 31 15.54 8.93 -12.65
N ALA A 32 16.48 8.79 -11.72
CA ALA A 32 17.89 8.49 -12.05
C ALA A 32 18.18 6.98 -12.14
N ARG A 33 17.30 6.14 -11.60
CA ARG A 33 17.47 4.68 -11.60
C ARG A 33 17.04 4.11 -12.96
N PRO A 34 17.83 3.19 -13.54
CA PRO A 34 17.47 2.58 -14.81
C PRO A 34 16.23 1.70 -14.66
N VAL A 35 15.38 1.74 -15.68
CA VAL A 35 14.27 0.80 -15.85
C VAL A 35 14.66 -0.18 -16.95
N SER A 36 14.77 -1.45 -16.60
CA SER A 36 15.19 -2.51 -17.51
C SER A 36 14.03 -3.41 -17.88
N ALA A 37 14.03 -3.95 -19.09
CA ALA A 37 13.17 -5.08 -19.43
C ALA A 37 13.57 -6.29 -18.58
N ALA A 38 12.58 -7.05 -18.10
CA ALA A 38 12.85 -8.27 -17.35
C ALA A 38 13.32 -9.40 -18.28
N PRO A 39 14.20 -10.31 -17.83
CA PRO A 39 14.71 -11.40 -18.67
C PRO A 39 13.60 -12.35 -19.11
N ALA A 40 13.46 -12.60 -20.41
CA ALA A 40 12.34 -13.37 -20.97
C ALA A 40 12.28 -14.83 -20.45
N GLU A 41 13.40 -15.37 -19.98
CA GLU A 41 13.45 -16.69 -19.36
C GLU A 41 12.68 -16.78 -18.03
N ASN A 42 12.52 -15.65 -17.31
CA ASN A 42 11.91 -15.59 -15.98
C ASN A 42 10.46 -15.06 -16.01
N PHE A 43 9.97 -14.65 -17.18
CA PHE A 43 8.69 -13.98 -17.33
C PHE A 43 7.98 -14.39 -18.62
N THR A 44 6.66 -14.46 -18.58
CA THR A 44 5.83 -14.42 -19.78
C THR A 44 5.30 -13.00 -19.98
N GLY A 45 5.34 -12.50 -21.22
CA GLY A 45 4.84 -11.16 -21.57
C GLY A 45 5.82 -10.03 -21.27
N THR A 46 5.34 -8.78 -21.34
CA THR A 46 6.19 -7.59 -21.15
C THR A 46 6.23 -7.17 -19.68
N VAL A 47 7.43 -7.21 -19.10
CA VAL A 47 7.69 -6.82 -17.70
C VAL A 47 8.86 -5.84 -17.63
N LYS A 48 8.72 -4.80 -16.82
CA LYS A 48 9.77 -3.80 -16.53
C LYS A 48 10.14 -3.83 -15.06
N VAL A 49 11.42 -3.70 -14.77
CA VAL A 49 11.97 -3.69 -13.41
C VAL A 49 12.78 -2.42 -13.18
N GLU A 50 12.50 -1.71 -12.10
CA GLU A 50 13.34 -0.65 -11.54
C GLU A 50 13.81 -1.10 -10.16
N MET A 51 15.11 -1.34 -9.98
CA MET A 51 15.64 -1.68 -8.65
C MET A 51 15.68 -0.44 -7.78
N LEU A 52 14.95 -0.45 -6.67
CA LEU A 52 14.94 0.62 -5.67
C LEU A 52 16.14 0.51 -4.74
N TYR A 53 16.54 -0.73 -4.44
CA TYR A 53 17.65 -1.05 -3.55
C TYR A 53 18.26 -2.40 -3.92
N THR A 54 19.59 -2.40 -4.08
CA THR A 54 20.40 -3.60 -4.28
C THR A 54 21.31 -3.74 -3.07
N PRO A 55 21.33 -4.90 -2.39
CA PRO A 55 22.13 -5.08 -1.18
C PRO A 55 23.62 -4.92 -1.47
N ALA A 56 24.34 -4.25 -0.55
CA ALA A 56 25.78 -4.11 -0.57
C ALA A 56 26.42 -4.63 0.73
N GLY A 57 27.61 -5.22 0.63
CA GLY A 57 28.32 -5.76 1.81
C GLY A 57 27.55 -6.89 2.49
N SER A 58 27.18 -6.69 3.76
CA SER A 58 26.47 -7.69 4.59
C SER A 58 24.94 -7.61 4.49
N GLU A 59 24.40 -6.66 3.73
CA GLU A 59 22.96 -6.50 3.54
C GLU A 59 22.40 -7.69 2.72
N ARG A 60 21.17 -8.10 3.04
CA ARG A 60 20.51 -9.23 2.34
C ARG A 60 19.29 -8.83 1.55
N ALA A 61 18.59 -7.78 1.99
CA ALA A 61 17.35 -7.36 1.37
C ALA A 61 17.61 -6.65 0.05
N SER A 62 16.69 -6.80 -0.89
CA SER A 62 16.59 -6.05 -2.12
C SER A 62 15.15 -5.57 -2.26
N ALA A 63 14.96 -4.45 -2.96
CA ALA A 63 13.63 -3.96 -3.29
C ALA A 63 13.59 -3.48 -4.74
N GLY A 64 12.54 -3.83 -5.46
CA GLY A 64 12.35 -3.41 -6.85
C GLY A 64 10.89 -3.12 -7.15
N THR A 65 10.63 -2.09 -7.95
CA THR A 65 9.33 -1.86 -8.56
C THR A 65 9.25 -2.70 -9.84
N VAL A 66 8.24 -3.57 -9.93
CA VAL A 66 8.03 -4.46 -11.07
C VAL A 66 6.68 -4.14 -11.68
N SER A 67 6.66 -3.83 -12.98
CA SER A 67 5.45 -3.51 -13.74
C SER A 67 5.19 -4.53 -14.83
N PHE A 68 4.01 -5.14 -14.79
CA PHE A 68 3.53 -6.16 -15.70
C PHE A 68 2.48 -5.56 -16.63
N SER A 69 2.66 -5.75 -17.94
CA SER A 69 1.57 -5.48 -18.90
C SER A 69 0.43 -6.50 -18.71
N PRO A 70 -0.81 -6.24 -19.18
CA PRO A 70 -1.90 -7.21 -19.08
C PRO A 70 -1.48 -8.60 -19.55
N GLY A 71 -1.80 -9.63 -18.76
CA GLY A 71 -1.40 -11.02 -19.04
C GLY A 71 0.05 -11.40 -18.72
N ALA A 72 0.93 -10.43 -18.42
CA ALA A 72 2.33 -10.70 -18.10
C ALA A 72 2.49 -11.21 -16.67
N ARG A 73 3.39 -12.16 -16.45
CA ARG A 73 3.62 -12.81 -15.15
C ARG A 73 5.02 -13.38 -15.04
N THR A 74 5.46 -13.65 -13.82
CA THR A 74 6.66 -14.45 -13.58
C THR A 74 6.45 -15.90 -14.05
N VAL A 75 7.54 -16.62 -14.26
CA VAL A 75 7.52 -18.10 -14.19
C VAL A 75 7.25 -18.57 -12.76
N TRP A 76 7.02 -19.87 -12.59
CA TRP A 76 7.03 -20.45 -11.26
C TRP A 76 8.41 -20.30 -10.64
N HIS A 77 8.47 -19.91 -9.37
CA HIS A 77 9.73 -19.76 -8.66
C HIS A 77 9.53 -19.85 -7.13
N SER A 78 10.63 -19.91 -6.39
CA SER A 78 10.63 -19.82 -4.93
C SER A 78 11.74 -18.89 -4.42
N HIS A 79 11.61 -18.41 -3.18
CA HIS A 79 12.61 -17.58 -2.51
C HIS A 79 13.12 -18.27 -1.24
N PRO A 80 14.43 -18.32 -0.98
CA PRO A 80 14.98 -19.03 0.17
C PRO A 80 14.58 -18.42 1.51
N LEU A 81 14.29 -17.11 1.54
CA LEU A 81 13.87 -16.37 2.74
C LEU A 81 12.48 -15.72 2.57
N GLY A 82 11.72 -16.15 1.57
CA GLY A 82 10.41 -15.60 1.26
C GLY A 82 10.46 -14.27 0.50
N GLN A 83 9.29 -13.69 0.29
CA GLN A 83 9.11 -12.42 -0.41
C GLN A 83 7.89 -11.69 0.11
N THR A 84 7.94 -10.36 0.12
CA THR A 84 6.80 -9.50 0.36
C THR A 84 6.53 -8.65 -0.87
N LEU A 85 5.27 -8.61 -1.31
CA LEU A 85 4.80 -7.75 -2.39
C LEU A 85 3.89 -6.67 -1.82
N VAL A 86 4.03 -5.43 -2.30
CA VAL A 86 3.12 -4.32 -2.02
C VAL A 86 2.59 -3.79 -3.34
N VAL A 87 1.30 -3.98 -3.62
CA VAL A 87 0.70 -3.58 -4.90
C VAL A 87 0.45 -2.08 -4.91
N THR A 88 0.95 -1.39 -5.94
CA THR A 88 0.91 0.07 -6.05
C THR A 88 0.08 0.58 -7.23
N ALA A 89 -0.17 -0.24 -8.25
CA ALA A 89 -1.06 0.11 -9.36
C ALA A 89 -1.75 -1.12 -9.97
N GLY A 90 -2.97 -0.94 -10.46
CA GLY A 90 -3.67 -1.92 -11.29
C GLY A 90 -4.21 -3.15 -10.57
N ILE A 91 -4.42 -4.23 -11.32
CA ILE A 91 -4.98 -5.49 -10.84
C ILE A 91 -4.06 -6.64 -11.22
N GLY A 92 -3.59 -7.38 -10.23
CA GLY A 92 -2.73 -8.54 -10.41
C GLY A 92 -3.38 -9.86 -10.02
N ARG A 93 -2.59 -10.92 -10.19
CA ARG A 93 -2.86 -12.28 -9.74
C ARG A 93 -1.63 -12.83 -9.04
N VAL A 94 -1.85 -13.67 -8.03
CA VAL A 94 -0.82 -14.47 -7.37
C VAL A 94 -1.34 -15.88 -7.14
N GLN A 95 -0.46 -16.87 -7.21
CA GLN A 95 -0.81 -18.25 -6.91
C GLN A 95 0.39 -18.98 -6.31
N ARG A 96 0.17 -19.69 -5.21
CA ARG A 96 1.08 -20.74 -4.73
C ARG A 96 0.77 -22.07 -5.40
N TRP A 97 1.77 -22.93 -5.57
CA TRP A 97 1.58 -24.24 -6.22
C TRP A 97 0.50 -25.07 -5.54
N GLY A 98 -0.43 -25.60 -6.35
CA GLY A 98 -1.58 -26.38 -5.88
C GLY A 98 -2.66 -25.56 -5.13
N GLY A 99 -2.46 -24.26 -4.93
CA GLY A 99 -3.44 -23.36 -4.35
C GLY A 99 -4.34 -22.68 -5.39
N PRO A 100 -5.39 -21.96 -4.96
CA PRO A 100 -6.19 -21.14 -5.86
C PRO A 100 -5.38 -19.96 -6.40
N VAL A 101 -5.78 -19.45 -7.56
CA VAL A 101 -5.32 -18.13 -8.02
C VAL A 101 -6.06 -17.07 -7.22
N GLU A 102 -5.35 -16.09 -6.69
CA GLU A 102 -5.91 -14.97 -5.93
C GLU A 102 -5.70 -13.68 -6.70
N GLN A 103 -6.72 -12.81 -6.72
CA GLN A 103 -6.62 -11.48 -7.30
C GLN A 103 -6.04 -10.53 -6.25
N ILE A 104 -5.09 -9.68 -6.67
CA ILE A 104 -4.45 -8.66 -5.82
C ILE A 104 -4.68 -7.27 -6.43
N ARG A 105 -4.88 -6.26 -5.59
CA ARG A 105 -5.20 -4.87 -5.98
C ARG A 105 -4.32 -3.89 -5.21
N VAL A 106 -4.33 -2.63 -5.66
CA VAL A 106 -3.63 -1.52 -4.99
C VAL A 106 -3.92 -1.50 -3.48
N GLY A 107 -2.86 -1.49 -2.68
CA GLY A 107 -2.93 -1.52 -1.22
C GLY A 107 -2.77 -2.92 -0.61
N ASP A 108 -2.98 -3.99 -1.37
CA ASP A 108 -2.76 -5.34 -0.87
C ASP A 108 -1.27 -5.61 -0.62
N VAL A 109 -0.99 -6.29 0.49
CA VAL A 109 0.33 -6.78 0.86
C VAL A 109 0.32 -8.30 0.83
N VAL A 110 1.13 -8.89 -0.03
CA VAL A 110 1.23 -10.35 -0.17
C VAL A 110 2.51 -10.81 0.51
N HIS A 111 2.39 -11.65 1.54
CA HIS A 111 3.53 -12.32 2.15
C HIS A 111 3.64 -13.76 1.63
N ILE A 112 4.75 -14.05 0.95
CA ILE A 112 5.04 -15.36 0.38
C ILE A 112 6.12 -16.01 1.26
N PRO A 113 5.79 -17.09 1.99
CA PRO A 113 6.76 -17.75 2.87
C PRO A 113 7.97 -18.33 2.13
N ALA A 114 9.05 -18.56 2.86
CA ALA A 114 10.25 -19.21 2.35
C ALA A 114 9.94 -20.54 1.64
N HIS A 115 10.62 -20.77 0.51
CA HIS A 115 10.53 -21.96 -0.33
C HIS A 115 9.15 -22.26 -0.93
N VAL A 116 8.17 -21.38 -0.76
CA VAL A 116 6.87 -21.55 -1.40
C VAL A 116 7.01 -21.32 -2.90
N LYS A 117 6.76 -22.37 -3.68
CA LYS A 117 6.66 -22.27 -5.14
C LYS A 117 5.42 -21.45 -5.50
N HIS A 118 5.61 -20.36 -6.22
CA HIS A 118 4.55 -19.43 -6.55
C HIS A 118 4.83 -18.71 -7.89
N TRP A 119 3.81 -18.02 -8.41
CA TRP A 119 3.95 -17.01 -9.44
C TRP A 119 3.05 -15.81 -9.12
N HIS A 120 3.38 -14.66 -9.71
CA HIS A 120 2.54 -13.47 -9.65
C HIS A 120 2.67 -12.65 -10.94
N GLY A 121 1.69 -11.81 -11.22
CA GLY A 121 1.66 -11.01 -12.44
C GLY A 121 0.39 -10.18 -12.57
N ALA A 122 0.20 -9.61 -13.75
CA ALA A 122 -0.98 -8.85 -14.12
C ALA A 122 -2.21 -9.75 -14.35
N ALA A 123 -3.40 -9.19 -14.12
CA ALA A 123 -4.64 -9.75 -14.64
C ALA A 123 -4.67 -9.68 -16.18
N ALA A 124 -5.60 -10.41 -16.80
CA ALA A 124 -5.62 -10.56 -18.26
C ALA A 124 -5.94 -9.24 -18.98
N ASP A 125 -6.72 -8.37 -18.34
CA ASP A 125 -7.28 -7.13 -18.87
C ASP A 125 -6.75 -5.87 -18.15
N SER A 126 -5.80 -6.01 -17.24
CA SER A 126 -5.25 -4.92 -16.44
C SER A 126 -3.75 -5.07 -16.24
N ALA A 127 -3.00 -3.99 -16.45
CA ALA A 127 -1.61 -3.94 -16.01
C ALA A 127 -1.54 -3.98 -14.48
N MET A 128 -0.39 -4.34 -13.91
CA MET A 128 -0.18 -4.28 -12.47
C MET A 128 1.26 -3.89 -12.15
N THR A 129 1.42 -3.07 -11.11
CA THR A 129 2.72 -2.73 -10.54
C THR A 129 2.74 -3.04 -9.05
N HIS A 130 3.83 -3.64 -8.58
CA HIS A 130 4.10 -3.82 -7.16
C HIS A 130 5.55 -3.47 -6.82
N ILE A 131 5.81 -3.23 -5.53
CA ILE A 131 7.15 -3.30 -4.94
C ILE A 131 7.35 -4.73 -4.47
N ALA A 132 8.41 -5.40 -4.94
CA ALA A 132 8.86 -6.69 -4.42
C ALA A 132 10.03 -6.48 -3.47
N ILE A 133 9.96 -7.09 -2.29
CA ILE A 133 11.00 -7.08 -1.27
C ILE A 133 11.42 -8.52 -1.02
N THR A 134 12.72 -8.80 -1.22
CA THR A 134 13.27 -10.16 -1.15
C THR A 134 14.63 -10.15 -0.48
N GLU A 135 14.91 -11.13 0.37
CA GLU A 135 16.24 -11.36 0.93
C GLU A 135 17.00 -12.47 0.20
N ALA A 136 18.31 -12.29 0.04
CA ALA A 136 19.20 -13.30 -0.51
C ALA A 136 19.85 -14.18 0.59
N GLN A 137 20.05 -15.46 0.27
CA GLN A 137 20.84 -16.40 1.08
C GLN A 137 21.89 -17.06 0.18
N GLY A 138 23.17 -16.99 0.58
CA GLY A 138 24.27 -17.56 -0.21
C GLY A 138 24.40 -16.94 -1.62
N GLY A 139 24.10 -15.64 -1.75
CA GLY A 139 24.12 -14.93 -3.04
C GLY A 139 22.93 -15.23 -3.97
N LYS A 140 21.97 -16.06 -3.54
CA LYS A 140 20.77 -16.39 -4.31
C LYS A 140 19.53 -15.77 -3.68
N SER A 141 18.71 -15.09 -4.48
CA SER A 141 17.43 -14.53 -4.06
C SER A 141 16.24 -15.34 -4.56
N ALA A 142 16.36 -16.11 -5.65
CA ALA A 142 15.28 -16.89 -6.22
C ALA A 142 15.77 -18.20 -6.85
N GLU A 143 14.89 -19.20 -6.88
CA GLU A 143 15.01 -20.41 -7.69
C GLU A 143 13.91 -20.38 -8.76
N TRP A 144 14.31 -20.10 -10.00
CA TRP A 144 13.41 -20.03 -11.16
C TRP A 144 13.13 -21.43 -11.72
N MET A 145 11.88 -21.66 -12.10
CA MET A 145 11.38 -22.98 -12.53
C MET A 145 10.64 -22.87 -13.87
N GLU A 146 9.63 -23.71 -14.10
CA GLU A 146 8.91 -23.78 -15.36
C GLU A 146 7.95 -22.60 -15.59
N GLN A 147 7.61 -22.37 -16.86
CA GLN A 147 6.61 -21.39 -17.28
C GLN A 147 5.23 -21.69 -16.65
N VAL A 148 4.50 -20.64 -16.33
CA VAL A 148 3.07 -20.75 -15.98
C VAL A 148 2.29 -20.97 -17.28
N SER A 149 1.72 -22.15 -17.44
CA SER A 149 0.91 -22.47 -18.62
C SER A 149 -0.35 -21.60 -18.69
N GLU A 150 -0.90 -21.39 -19.89
CA GLU A 150 -2.14 -20.65 -20.07
C GLU A 150 -3.32 -21.24 -19.26
N ALA A 151 -3.35 -22.57 -19.11
CA ALA A 151 -4.36 -23.24 -18.28
C ALA A 151 -4.20 -22.91 -16.79
N GLN A 152 -2.97 -22.85 -16.28
CA GLN A 152 -2.69 -22.43 -14.89
C GLN A 152 -3.03 -20.95 -14.69
N TYR A 153 -2.67 -20.10 -15.65
CA TYR A 153 -2.96 -18.67 -15.61
C TYR A 153 -4.47 -18.38 -15.67
N GLY A 154 -5.19 -19.12 -16.52
CA GLY A 154 -6.63 -19.00 -16.75
C GLY A 154 -7.52 -19.66 -15.69
N ALA A 155 -6.94 -20.34 -14.69
CA ALA A 155 -7.71 -20.91 -13.59
C ALA A 155 -8.54 -19.84 -12.86
N ALA A 156 -9.77 -20.20 -12.47
CA ALA A 156 -10.67 -19.28 -11.81
C ALA A 156 -10.03 -18.71 -10.54
N THR A 157 -10.13 -17.39 -10.37
CA THR A 157 -9.71 -16.74 -9.13
C THR A 157 -10.63 -17.18 -8.00
N ALA A 158 -10.09 -17.50 -6.83
CA ALA A 158 -10.92 -17.76 -5.66
C ALA A 158 -11.83 -16.54 -5.41
N PRO A 159 -13.14 -16.73 -5.20
CA PRO A 159 -13.99 -15.65 -4.74
C PRO A 159 -13.45 -15.15 -3.40
N VAL A 160 -13.26 -13.84 -3.29
CA VAL A 160 -13.06 -13.17 -2.00
C VAL A 160 -14.21 -13.62 -1.11
N PRO A 161 -13.97 -14.16 0.11
CA PRO A 161 -15.05 -14.68 0.94
C PRO A 161 -16.12 -13.61 1.14
N ALA A 162 -17.32 -13.88 0.60
CA ALA A 162 -18.48 -13.05 0.76
C ALA A 162 -19.10 -13.34 2.14
N THR A 163 -19.16 -12.33 2.99
CA THR A 163 -20.03 -12.32 4.15
C THR A 163 -21.49 -12.31 3.71
N ALA A 164 -22.30 -13.16 4.33
CA ALA A 164 -23.68 -13.46 3.93
C ALA A 164 -24.61 -12.23 3.89
N SER A 165 -25.55 -12.24 2.94
CA SER A 165 -26.48 -11.17 2.60
C SER A 165 -27.46 -10.79 3.73
N ALA A 166 -27.26 -9.60 4.28
CA ALA A 166 -28.27 -8.82 4.99
C ALA A 166 -29.06 -7.93 3.98
N PRO A 167 -30.23 -7.36 4.32
CA PRO A 167 -30.97 -6.45 3.44
C PRO A 167 -30.10 -5.32 2.88
N ALA A 168 -30.42 -4.85 1.66
CA ALA A 168 -29.61 -3.90 0.89
C ALA A 168 -29.22 -2.67 1.73
N THR A 169 -27.95 -2.64 2.10
CA THR A 169 -27.28 -1.59 2.86
C THR A 169 -27.22 -0.28 2.05
N GLN A 170 -26.94 0.86 2.70
CA GLN A 170 -27.03 2.19 2.06
C GLN A 170 -26.12 2.31 0.82
N GLY A 171 -24.92 1.75 0.85
CA GLY A 171 -24.01 1.68 -0.28
C GLY A 171 -24.59 0.84 -1.43
N GLN A 172 -25.23 -0.30 -1.13
CA GLN A 172 -25.92 -1.11 -2.14
C GLN A 172 -27.09 -0.38 -2.80
N GLN A 173 -27.83 0.44 -2.06
CA GLN A 173 -28.91 1.24 -2.64
C GLN A 173 -28.38 2.35 -3.57
N LEU A 174 -27.22 2.91 -3.27
CA LEU A 174 -26.65 4.03 -4.03
C LEU A 174 -25.80 3.59 -5.22
N PHE A 175 -25.11 2.46 -5.12
CA PHE A 175 -24.10 2.05 -6.09
C PHE A 175 -24.16 0.57 -6.49
N GLY A 176 -25.09 -0.22 -5.93
CA GLY A 176 -25.12 -1.67 -6.11
C GLY A 176 -25.40 -2.11 -7.55
N ASP A 177 -26.15 -1.30 -8.30
CA ASP A 177 -26.51 -1.54 -9.70
C ASP A 177 -25.33 -1.36 -10.67
N ILE A 178 -24.46 -0.39 -10.41
CA ILE A 178 -23.34 -0.02 -11.29
C ILE A 178 -21.97 -0.48 -10.79
N ALA A 179 -21.78 -0.54 -9.47
CA ALA A 179 -20.50 -0.82 -8.82
C ALA A 179 -20.69 -1.62 -7.52
N PRO A 180 -21.14 -2.89 -7.60
CA PRO A 180 -21.52 -3.69 -6.43
C PRO A 180 -20.38 -3.89 -5.42
N LYS A 181 -19.13 -3.97 -5.87
CA LYS A 181 -17.97 -4.04 -4.96
C LYS A 181 -17.72 -2.72 -4.24
N PHE A 182 -17.93 -1.58 -4.91
CA PHE A 182 -17.80 -0.27 -4.29
C PHE A 182 -18.89 -0.03 -3.25
N ALA A 183 -20.13 -0.43 -3.56
CA ALA A 183 -21.22 -0.49 -2.60
C ALA A 183 -20.85 -1.32 -1.37
N GLN A 184 -20.36 -2.55 -1.58
CA GLN A 184 -19.91 -3.42 -0.48
C GLN A 184 -18.82 -2.75 0.38
N LEU A 185 -17.78 -2.17 -0.24
CA LEU A 185 -16.71 -1.50 0.51
C LEU A 185 -17.21 -0.26 1.27
N THR A 186 -18.17 0.47 0.70
CA THR A 186 -18.81 1.61 1.37
C THR A 186 -19.52 1.16 2.63
N ASP A 187 -20.23 0.03 2.56
CA ASP A 187 -21.02 -0.48 3.67
C ASP A 187 -20.16 -1.19 4.72
N GLU A 188 -19.31 -2.12 4.31
CA GLU A 188 -18.56 -2.97 5.23
C GLU A 188 -17.30 -2.28 5.76
N VAL A 189 -16.55 -1.60 4.91
CA VAL A 189 -15.24 -1.04 5.29
C VAL A 189 -15.38 0.40 5.73
N LEU A 190 -15.97 1.27 4.91
CA LEU A 190 -16.05 2.68 5.26
C LEU A 190 -16.98 2.89 6.45
N PHE A 191 -18.27 2.58 6.31
CA PHE A 191 -19.25 2.85 7.37
C PHE A 191 -19.33 1.75 8.44
N GLY A 192 -19.12 0.48 8.06
CA GLY A 192 -19.19 -0.68 8.94
C GLY A 192 -17.95 -0.89 9.82
N ASP A 193 -16.77 -0.43 9.39
CA ASP A 193 -15.51 -0.56 10.12
C ASP A 193 -14.92 0.82 10.47
N VAL A 194 -14.40 1.58 9.50
CA VAL A 194 -13.63 2.81 9.75
C VAL A 194 -14.44 3.85 10.55
N TRP A 195 -15.72 4.04 10.23
CA TRP A 195 -16.61 4.94 10.99
C TRP A 195 -17.11 4.35 12.31
N ALA A 196 -17.04 3.03 12.48
CA ALA A 196 -17.43 2.32 13.70
C ALA A 196 -16.26 2.09 14.68
N LEU A 197 -15.01 2.32 14.25
CA LEU A 197 -13.82 2.12 15.07
C LEU A 197 -13.93 2.83 16.43
N PRO A 198 -13.54 2.17 17.54
CA PRO A 198 -13.50 2.79 18.84
C PRO A 198 -12.36 3.83 18.90
N GLY A 199 -12.64 5.02 19.45
CA GLY A 199 -11.62 6.05 19.68
C GLY A 199 -12.07 7.47 19.32
N LEU A 200 -12.93 7.61 18.30
CA LEU A 200 -13.63 8.86 18.00
C LEU A 200 -15.13 8.62 17.95
N SER A 201 -15.88 9.51 18.58
CA SER A 201 -17.34 9.47 18.52
C SER A 201 -17.84 9.72 17.08
N PRO A 202 -19.05 9.28 16.71
CA PRO A 202 -19.63 9.62 15.41
C PRO A 202 -19.70 11.14 15.16
N ARG A 203 -19.91 11.91 16.23
CA ARG A 203 -19.85 13.38 16.22
C ARG A 203 -18.47 13.84 15.75
N ASP A 204 -17.40 13.42 16.42
CA ASP A 204 -16.05 13.92 16.14
C ASP A 204 -15.55 13.45 14.77
N ARG A 205 -15.89 12.21 14.36
CA ARG A 205 -15.60 11.74 12.99
C ARG A 205 -16.28 12.60 11.93
N SER A 206 -17.51 13.04 12.19
CA SER A 206 -18.22 13.93 11.29
C SER A 206 -17.56 15.32 11.24
N LEU A 207 -17.14 15.86 12.38
CA LEU A 207 -16.43 17.14 12.44
C LEU A 207 -15.11 17.08 11.65
N VAL A 208 -14.32 16.02 11.83
CA VAL A 208 -13.07 15.82 11.09
C VAL A 208 -13.34 15.67 9.59
N THR A 209 -14.34 14.88 9.21
CA THR A 209 -14.68 14.66 7.80
C THR A 209 -15.15 15.95 7.12
N VAL A 210 -16.06 16.70 7.76
CA VAL A 210 -16.51 18.01 7.28
C VAL A 210 -15.33 18.97 7.14
N SER A 211 -14.45 19.04 8.14
CA SER A 211 -13.26 19.90 8.10
C SER A 211 -12.34 19.56 6.92
N ALA A 212 -12.12 18.27 6.66
CA ALA A 212 -11.32 17.81 5.53
C ALA A 212 -11.97 18.17 4.18
N LEU A 213 -13.28 17.99 4.03
CA LEU A 213 -14.00 18.31 2.80
C LEU A 213 -14.03 19.81 2.50
N ILE A 214 -14.11 20.66 3.53
CA ILE A 214 -13.94 22.11 3.42
C ILE A 214 -12.52 22.43 2.96
N ALA A 215 -11.50 21.88 3.62
CA ALA A 215 -10.10 22.14 3.32
C ALA A 215 -9.72 21.74 1.87
N MET A 216 -10.29 20.65 1.37
CA MET A 216 -10.07 20.15 0.02
C MET A 216 -11.00 20.80 -1.03
N ASN A 217 -11.88 21.72 -0.65
CA ASN A 217 -12.91 22.32 -1.50
C ASN A 217 -13.73 21.27 -2.28
N ARG A 218 -14.38 20.34 -1.57
CA ARG A 218 -15.21 19.25 -2.14
C ARG A 218 -16.70 19.45 -1.84
N PRO A 219 -17.37 20.46 -2.43
CA PRO A 219 -18.74 20.85 -2.08
C PRO A 219 -19.78 19.75 -2.35
N ASP A 220 -19.59 18.95 -3.41
CA ASP A 220 -20.54 17.90 -3.79
C ASP A 220 -20.67 16.81 -2.72
N GLN A 221 -19.58 16.53 -2.00
CA GLN A 221 -19.56 15.58 -0.88
C GLN A 221 -19.92 16.26 0.45
N LEU A 222 -19.57 17.54 0.60
CA LEU A 222 -19.79 18.30 1.82
C LEU A 222 -21.27 18.33 2.24
N ARG A 223 -22.20 18.47 1.28
CA ARG A 223 -23.64 18.57 1.57
C ARG A 223 -24.15 17.36 2.38
N GLY A 224 -23.85 16.14 1.93
CA GLY A 224 -24.28 14.92 2.61
C GLY A 224 -23.63 14.76 3.99
N HIS A 225 -22.35 15.15 4.11
CA HIS A 225 -21.63 15.05 5.38
C HIS A 225 -22.03 16.11 6.41
N LEU A 226 -22.49 17.29 6.00
CA LEU A 226 -23.10 18.27 6.91
C LEU A 226 -24.43 17.74 7.50
N ALA A 227 -25.26 17.08 6.68
CA ALA A 227 -26.48 16.46 7.17
C ALA A 227 -26.19 15.31 8.15
N ARG A 228 -25.24 14.43 7.81
CA ARG A 228 -24.77 13.36 8.69
C ARG A 228 -24.16 13.90 9.99
N ALA A 229 -23.40 15.00 9.93
CA ALA A 229 -22.84 15.65 11.11
C ALA A 229 -23.94 16.09 12.09
N ARG A 230 -25.04 16.68 11.59
CA ARG A 230 -26.20 17.04 12.43
C ARG A 230 -26.85 15.82 13.07
N GLN A 231 -27.03 14.73 12.31
CA GLN A 231 -27.56 13.46 12.83
C GLN A 231 -26.66 12.88 13.93
N ASN A 232 -25.35 13.05 13.79
CA ASN A 232 -24.36 12.62 14.76
C ASN A 232 -24.15 13.62 15.91
N GLY A 233 -25.00 14.65 16.03
CA GLY A 233 -25.05 15.54 17.20
C GLY A 233 -24.23 16.82 17.10
N LEU A 234 -23.64 17.16 15.94
CA LEU A 234 -23.08 18.49 15.73
C LEU A 234 -24.19 19.53 15.57
N THR A 235 -24.06 20.63 16.29
CA THR A 235 -24.96 21.75 16.16
C THR A 235 -24.61 22.61 14.95
N ASP A 236 -25.62 23.28 14.41
CA ASP A 236 -25.51 24.23 13.32
C ASP A 236 -24.50 25.35 13.67
N ALA A 237 -24.46 25.78 14.95
CA ALA A 237 -23.49 26.76 15.45
C ALA A 237 -22.05 26.23 15.40
N GLU A 238 -21.80 25.00 15.87
CA GLU A 238 -20.47 24.39 15.83
C GLU A 238 -19.95 24.19 14.41
N LEU A 239 -20.83 23.81 13.47
CA LEU A 239 -20.46 23.66 12.05
C LEU A 239 -20.09 25.00 11.41
N ILE A 240 -20.81 26.08 11.74
CA ILE A 240 -20.51 27.42 11.26
C ILE A 240 -19.22 27.96 11.90
N GLU A 241 -19.01 27.72 13.20
CA GLU A 241 -17.80 28.10 13.91
C GLU A 241 -16.57 27.39 13.33
N ALA A 242 -16.65 26.07 13.12
CA ALA A 242 -15.58 25.29 12.48
C ALA A 242 -15.27 25.82 11.07
N THR A 243 -16.30 26.08 10.25
CA THR A 243 -16.12 26.63 8.91
C THR A 243 -15.45 28.02 8.94
N THR A 244 -15.86 28.86 9.88
CA THR A 244 -15.29 30.21 10.07
C THR A 244 -13.83 30.13 10.51
N HIS A 245 -13.50 29.23 11.44
CA HIS A 245 -12.13 28.98 11.86
C HIS A 245 -11.26 28.51 10.69
N LEU A 246 -11.76 27.57 9.88
CA LEU A 246 -11.06 27.02 8.73
C LEU A 246 -10.83 28.05 7.60
N ALA A 247 -11.57 29.16 7.56
CA ALA A 247 -11.37 30.22 6.56
C ALA A 247 -9.93 30.78 6.58
N PHE A 248 -9.30 30.82 7.76
CA PHE A 248 -7.95 31.36 7.93
C PHE A 248 -6.84 30.36 7.60
N TYR A 249 -7.11 29.06 7.74
CA TYR A 249 -6.10 28.01 7.54
C TYR A 249 -6.21 27.32 6.19
N THR A 250 -7.42 27.29 5.62
CA THR A 250 -7.71 26.60 4.35
C THR A 250 -8.05 27.57 3.23
N GLY A 251 -8.14 28.86 3.53
CA GLY A 251 -8.42 29.93 2.57
C GLY A 251 -9.88 30.39 2.60
N TRP A 252 -10.07 31.72 2.54
CA TRP A 252 -11.39 32.36 2.53
C TRP A 252 -12.35 31.82 1.44
N PRO A 253 -11.91 31.55 0.20
CA PRO A 253 -12.79 30.99 -0.84
C PRO A 253 -13.38 29.61 -0.49
N ASN A 254 -12.64 28.76 0.22
CA ASN A 254 -13.12 27.45 0.65
C ASN A 254 -14.25 27.62 1.69
N ALA A 255 -14.07 28.53 2.64
CA ALA A 255 -15.11 28.85 3.62
C ALA A 255 -16.35 29.49 2.97
N VAL A 256 -16.19 30.40 2.00
CA VAL A 256 -17.33 30.98 1.25
C VAL A 256 -18.14 29.88 0.56
N THR A 257 -17.46 28.95 -0.12
CA THR A 257 -18.10 27.80 -0.78
C THR A 257 -18.82 26.92 0.23
N ALA A 258 -18.16 26.58 1.34
CA ALA A 258 -18.72 25.76 2.41
C ALA A 258 -19.93 26.40 3.08
N ILE A 259 -19.90 27.71 3.36
CA ILE A 259 -21.04 28.48 3.89
C ILE A 259 -22.21 28.47 2.91
N GLY A 260 -21.94 28.53 1.60
CA GLY A 260 -22.94 28.38 0.56
C GLY A 260 -23.71 27.06 0.67
N VAL A 261 -22.98 25.94 0.76
CA VAL A 261 -23.56 24.60 0.94
C VAL A 261 -24.27 24.47 2.29
N ALA A 262 -23.65 24.96 3.38
CA ALA A 262 -24.25 24.92 4.71
C ALA A 262 -25.57 25.67 4.77
N ARG A 263 -25.69 26.84 4.13
CA ARG A 263 -26.94 27.61 4.07
C ARG A 263 -28.10 26.79 3.50
N GLU A 264 -27.84 25.88 2.57
CA GLU A 264 -28.88 25.03 1.99
C GLU A 264 -29.28 23.89 2.93
N VAL A 265 -28.29 23.25 3.57
CA VAL A 265 -28.52 22.12 4.48
C VAL A 265 -29.16 22.56 5.79
N LEU A 266 -28.69 23.65 6.37
CA LEU A 266 -29.12 24.11 7.70
C LEU A 266 -30.55 24.68 7.71
N LYS A 267 -31.11 25.04 6.53
CA LYS A 267 -32.53 25.41 6.39
C LYS A 267 -33.47 24.22 6.59
N GLN A 268 -32.99 22.99 6.45
CA GLN A 268 -33.80 21.81 6.66
C GLN A 268 -33.99 21.57 8.17
N PRO A 269 -35.18 21.09 8.60
CA PRO A 269 -35.42 20.71 9.98
C PRO A 269 -34.32 19.78 10.49
N ARG A 270 -33.98 19.87 11.79
CA ARG A 270 -33.11 18.85 12.36
C ARG A 270 -33.81 17.50 12.29
N PRO A 271 -33.11 16.45 11.86
CA PRO A 271 -33.61 15.08 11.99
C PRO A 271 -33.73 14.67 13.45
#